data_AF-A0A1G2DVE4-F1
#
_entry.id   AF-A0A1G2DVE4-F1
#
_cell.length_a   1.000
_cell.length_b   1.000
_cell.length_c   1.000
_cell.angle_alpha   90.00
_cell.angle_beta   90.00
_cell.angle_gamma   90.00
#
_symmetry.space_group_name_H-M   'P 1'
#
loop_
_entity.id
_entity.type
_entity.pdbx_description
1 polymer ?
#
loop_
_entity_poly.entity_id
_entity_poly.type
_entity_poly.pdbx_seq_one_letter_code
_entity_poly.pdbx_strand_id
1 'polypeptide(L)'
;MNKLLLLKKLKKRINLPARFSRTEKINFYRNFSTMASAGLSIVETLETLSEQVKSAKVKKAIIALAQETKNGQRLSESMAKFPKYFPYYIVETINMGDVSGNLNKTIDRIADDLEKDDELAKKVKSALAYPLVVVIVMLAVVFGLMFYILPGIETLYKGFETTVPQPTKSLLATSAFMTSNKISVLIAGAVILALILILFKIKKCRYLLHALLLKIPIFGQLIKEYNLILFFRSLESLFSSGISIIQAVEIAKKTTKNDVYKKALTSINPVLLQGVPLSETLAPFPSLFPIQIQRIIKVGEQTGKLTTTIERITRYFERSVDYKTRTIASLIEPILMVILAVLVGTIAVSVFLPLYQLTNLF
;
A
#
# COMPACT_ATOMS: atom_id res chain seq x y z
N MET A 1 34.58 20.68 26.13
CA MET A 1 33.21 20.50 26.70
C MET A 1 32.04 20.90 25.78
N ASN A 2 32.26 21.48 24.59
CA ASN A 2 31.16 21.97 23.71
C ASN A 2 30.75 21.06 22.53
N LYS A 3 31.58 20.08 22.12
CA LYS A 3 31.25 19.19 20.97
C LYS A 3 30.22 18.09 21.32
N LEU A 4 30.24 17.59 22.56
CA LEU A 4 29.27 16.61 23.08
C LEU A 4 27.87 17.20 23.32
N LEU A 5 27.78 18.49 23.66
CA LEU A 5 26.51 19.22 23.79
C LEU A 5 25.85 19.53 22.44
N LEU A 6 26.66 19.78 21.39
CA LEU A 6 26.18 19.94 20.01
C LEU A 6 25.65 18.62 19.42
N LEU A 7 26.30 17.49 19.68
CA LEU A 7 25.81 16.17 19.25
C LEU A 7 24.53 15.74 19.99
N LYS A 8 24.34 16.13 21.25
CA LYS A 8 23.06 15.94 21.98
C LYS A 8 21.93 16.83 21.45
N LYS A 9 22.23 18.06 20.97
CA LYS A 9 21.23 18.96 20.35
C LYS A 9 20.84 18.54 18.93
N LEU A 10 21.71 17.86 18.19
CA LEU A 10 21.39 17.35 16.83
C LEU A 10 20.56 16.05 16.84
N LYS A 11 20.48 15.34 17.97
CA LYS A 11 19.65 14.13 18.13
C LYS A 11 18.14 14.40 18.33
N LYS A 12 17.68 15.66 18.17
CA LYS A 12 16.30 16.10 18.50
C LYS A 12 15.47 16.64 17.34
N ARG A 13 15.80 16.35 16.07
CA ARG A 13 14.94 16.72 14.91
C ARG A 13 14.91 15.70 13.77
N ILE A 14 14.71 14.42 14.11
CA ILE A 14 13.93 13.54 13.23
C ILE A 14 12.59 13.33 13.92
N ASN A 15 11.74 14.36 13.84
CA ASN A 15 10.31 14.24 14.14
C ASN A 15 9.69 13.41 13.00
N LEU A 16 9.99 12.11 12.97
CA LEU A 16 9.05 11.17 12.36
C LEU A 16 7.73 11.39 13.09
N PRO A 17 6.64 11.77 12.39
CA PRO A 17 5.38 12.03 13.06
C PRO A 17 5.03 10.76 13.84
N ALA A 18 4.89 10.85 15.16
CA ALA A 18 4.42 9.74 15.98
C ALA A 18 2.98 9.46 15.53
N ARG A 19 2.87 8.64 14.50
CA ARG A 19 1.64 8.22 13.84
C ARG A 19 1.13 7.08 14.71
N PHE A 20 -0.17 7.04 14.96
CA PHE A 20 -0.78 5.85 15.50
C PHE A 20 -0.50 4.72 14.51
N SER A 21 0.46 3.83 14.84
CA SER A 21 0.91 2.84 13.87
C SER A 21 -0.23 1.90 13.55
N ARG A 22 -0.21 1.30 12.36
CA ARG A 22 -1.32 0.45 11.92
C ARG A 22 -1.57 -0.70 12.89
N THR A 23 -0.51 -1.37 13.32
CA THR A 23 -0.56 -2.48 14.28
C THR A 23 -1.01 -2.02 15.66
N GLU A 24 -0.49 -0.91 16.19
CA GLU A 24 -0.97 -0.38 17.46
C GLU A 24 -2.45 0.00 17.40
N LYS A 25 -2.92 0.56 16.27
CA LYS A 25 -4.32 0.93 16.09
C LYS A 25 -5.24 -0.30 16.06
N ILE A 26 -4.85 -1.34 15.34
CA ILE A 26 -5.59 -2.62 15.30
C ILE A 26 -5.69 -3.20 16.72
N ASN A 27 -4.56 -3.34 17.40
CA ASN A 27 -4.52 -3.89 18.76
C ASN A 27 -5.34 -3.03 19.73
N PHE A 28 -5.30 -1.70 19.60
CA PHE A 28 -6.12 -0.79 20.40
C PHE A 28 -7.61 -1.10 20.24
N TYR A 29 -8.13 -1.16 19.00
CA TYR A 29 -9.57 -1.43 18.79
C TYR A 29 -9.95 -2.86 19.14
N ARG A 30 -9.10 -3.85 18.87
CA ARG A 30 -9.35 -5.23 19.27
C ARG A 30 -9.41 -5.38 20.79
N ASN A 31 -8.44 -4.83 21.50
CA ASN A 31 -8.43 -4.86 22.97
C ASN A 31 -9.58 -4.04 23.55
N PHE A 32 -9.95 -2.91 22.93
CA PHE A 32 -11.15 -2.15 23.30
C PHE A 32 -12.39 -3.05 23.17
N SER A 33 -12.60 -3.69 22.02
CA SER A 33 -13.73 -4.61 21.81
C SER A 33 -13.78 -5.70 22.90
N THR A 34 -12.66 -6.36 23.18
CA THR A 34 -12.57 -7.41 24.19
C THR A 34 -12.94 -6.91 25.58
N MET A 35 -12.39 -5.77 26.01
CA MET A 35 -12.63 -5.21 27.34
C MET A 35 -14.07 -4.70 27.49
N ALA A 36 -14.59 -4.00 26.47
CA ALA A 36 -15.97 -3.52 26.45
C ALA A 36 -16.97 -4.69 26.46
N SER A 37 -16.67 -5.78 25.76
CA SER A 37 -17.48 -7.00 25.77
C SER A 37 -17.41 -7.75 27.11
N ALA A 38 -16.30 -7.63 27.83
CA ALA A 38 -16.15 -8.12 29.20
C ALA A 38 -16.86 -7.25 30.27
N GLY A 39 -17.51 -6.16 29.85
CA GLY A 39 -18.32 -5.30 30.73
C GLY A 39 -17.54 -4.16 31.38
N LEU A 40 -16.27 -3.94 31.02
CA LEU A 40 -15.52 -2.78 31.53
C LEU A 40 -16.11 -1.48 30.97
N SER A 41 -16.07 -0.43 31.80
CA SER A 41 -16.52 0.89 31.35
C SER A 41 -15.62 1.45 30.24
N ILE A 42 -16.15 2.36 29.41
CA ILE A 42 -15.36 3.04 28.36
C ILE A 42 -14.16 3.76 28.97
N VAL A 43 -14.35 4.42 30.12
CA VAL A 43 -13.30 5.19 30.80
C VAL A 43 -12.17 4.26 31.25
N GLU A 44 -12.51 3.19 31.97
CA GLU A 44 -11.54 2.19 32.46
C GLU A 44 -10.80 1.50 31.31
N THR A 45 -11.52 1.20 30.22
CA THR A 45 -10.93 0.63 29.00
C THR A 45 -9.92 1.60 28.38
N LEU A 46 -10.27 2.88 28.22
CA LEU A 46 -9.37 3.89 27.66
C LEU A 46 -8.15 4.13 28.55
N GLU A 47 -8.32 4.16 29.88
CA GLU A 47 -7.22 4.30 30.84
C GLU A 47 -6.23 3.14 30.68
N THR A 48 -6.71 1.89 30.67
CA THR A 48 -5.89 0.69 30.48
C THR A 48 -5.19 0.68 29.12
N LEU A 49 -5.92 0.97 28.04
CA LEU A 49 -5.35 0.99 26.68
C LEU A 49 -4.28 2.06 26.52
N SER A 50 -4.41 3.18 27.24
CA SER A 50 -3.41 4.26 27.22
C SER A 50 -2.03 3.80 27.70
N GLU A 51 -1.99 2.80 28.59
CA GLU A 51 -0.74 2.24 29.12
C GLU A 51 -0.06 1.30 28.13
N GLN A 52 -0.84 0.64 27.26
CA GLN A 52 -0.35 -0.30 26.25
C GLN A 52 0.21 0.39 25.00
N VAL A 53 -0.13 1.66 24.76
CA VAL A 53 0.32 2.40 23.58
C VAL A 53 1.77 2.90 23.75
N LYS A 54 2.64 2.57 22.79
CA LYS A 54 4.08 2.92 22.83
C LYS A 54 4.31 4.40 22.53
N SER A 55 3.50 4.98 21.65
CA SER A 55 3.63 6.38 21.25
C SER A 55 3.13 7.34 22.34
N ALA A 56 4.04 8.11 22.94
CA ALA A 56 3.70 9.11 23.95
C ALA A 56 2.64 10.15 23.49
N LYS A 57 2.61 10.49 22.20
CA LYS A 57 1.61 11.43 21.66
C LYS A 57 0.22 10.81 21.53
N VAL A 58 0.16 9.52 21.21
CA VAL A 58 -1.12 8.78 21.12
C VAL A 58 -1.62 8.47 22.52
N LYS A 59 -0.74 8.06 23.44
CA LYS A 59 -1.05 7.91 24.86
C LYS A 59 -1.70 9.17 25.44
N LYS A 60 -1.11 10.35 25.23
CA LYS A 60 -1.70 11.63 25.67
C LYS A 60 -3.10 11.88 25.09
N ALA A 61 -3.32 11.52 23.82
CA ALA A 61 -4.64 11.65 23.21
C ALA A 61 -5.66 10.72 23.86
N ILE A 62 -5.31 9.44 24.09
CA ILE A 62 -6.19 8.46 24.73
C ILE A 62 -6.51 8.85 26.18
N ILE A 63 -5.52 9.34 26.94
CA ILE A 63 -5.75 9.87 28.31
C ILE A 63 -6.73 11.05 28.28
N ALA A 64 -6.58 11.97 27.31
CA ALA A 64 -7.52 13.07 27.15
C ALA A 64 -8.93 12.57 26.80
N LEU A 65 -9.07 11.54 25.95
CA LEU A 65 -10.37 10.91 25.67
C LEU A 65 -11.00 10.33 26.94
N ALA A 66 -10.22 9.60 27.75
CA ALA A 66 -10.70 9.02 29.00
C ALA A 66 -11.21 10.10 29.95
N GLN A 67 -10.47 11.19 30.10
CA GLN A 67 -10.85 12.30 30.97
C GLN A 67 -12.12 13.03 30.48
N GLU A 68 -12.24 13.28 29.17
CA GLU A 68 -13.44 13.93 28.62
C GLU A 68 -14.67 13.03 28.71
N THR A 69 -14.51 11.73 28.45
CA THR A 69 -15.58 10.74 28.59
C THR A 69 -16.02 10.62 30.05
N LYS A 70 -15.06 10.67 30.99
CA LYS A 70 -15.32 10.72 32.44
C LYS A 70 -16.09 11.97 32.85
N ASN A 71 -15.90 13.08 32.17
CA ASN A 71 -16.64 14.32 32.37
C ASN A 71 -18.03 14.31 31.68
N GLY A 72 -18.46 13.19 31.11
CA GLY A 72 -19.78 13.02 30.49
C GLY A 72 -19.84 13.37 29.01
N GLN A 73 -18.72 13.68 28.35
CA GLN A 73 -18.70 13.91 26.91
C GLN A 73 -18.84 12.58 26.14
N ARG A 74 -19.54 12.60 25.00
CA ARG A 74 -19.66 11.42 24.13
C ARG A 74 -18.29 11.04 23.57
N LEU A 75 -18.04 9.73 23.48
CA LEU A 75 -16.77 9.19 22.98
C LEU A 75 -16.44 9.70 21.57
N SER A 76 -17.44 9.75 20.69
CA SER A 76 -17.29 10.24 19.31
C SER A 76 -16.82 11.71 19.27
N GLU A 77 -17.41 12.58 20.08
CA GLU A 77 -17.05 14.00 20.16
C GLU A 77 -15.61 14.18 20.66
N SER A 78 -15.22 13.44 21.68
CA SER A 78 -13.84 13.45 22.18
C SER A 78 -12.86 12.96 21.12
N MET A 79 -13.18 11.89 20.40
CA MET A 79 -12.34 11.36 19.31
C MET A 79 -12.21 12.35 18.14
N ALA A 80 -13.24 13.13 17.84
CA ALA A 80 -13.24 14.13 16.78
C ALA A 80 -12.18 15.22 16.99
N LYS A 81 -11.79 15.50 18.23
CA LYS A 81 -10.71 16.46 18.58
C LYS A 81 -9.32 15.98 18.15
N PHE A 82 -9.16 14.68 17.88
CA PHE A 82 -7.88 14.09 17.45
C PHE A 82 -7.97 13.41 16.07
N PRO A 83 -8.32 14.16 15.00
CA PRO A 83 -8.58 13.60 13.66
C PRO A 83 -7.36 12.92 13.02
N LYS A 84 -6.16 13.21 13.55
CA LYS A 84 -4.90 12.59 13.13
C LYS A 84 -4.79 11.11 13.55
N TYR A 85 -5.42 10.74 14.66
CA TYR A 85 -5.37 9.38 15.22
C TYR A 85 -6.69 8.64 14.99
N PHE A 86 -7.81 9.36 15.04
CA PHE A 86 -9.15 8.86 14.85
C PHE A 86 -9.76 9.48 13.58
N PRO A 87 -9.69 8.78 12.43
CA PRO A 87 -10.25 9.29 11.20
C PRO A 87 -11.76 9.49 11.31
N TYR A 88 -12.28 10.46 10.58
CA TYR A 88 -13.70 10.83 10.57
C TYR A 88 -14.66 9.64 10.44
N TYR A 89 -14.34 8.64 9.59
CA TYR A 89 -15.22 7.47 9.43
C TYR A 89 -15.38 6.67 10.73
N ILE A 90 -14.31 6.49 11.52
CA ILE A 90 -14.40 5.76 12.79
C ILE A 90 -15.19 6.58 13.81
N VAL A 91 -14.97 7.90 13.84
CA VAL A 91 -15.69 8.81 14.72
C VAL A 91 -17.19 8.73 14.45
N GLU A 92 -17.59 8.77 13.19
CA GLU A 92 -19.01 8.70 12.79
C GLU A 92 -19.60 7.31 13.07
N THR A 93 -18.86 6.24 12.79
CA THR A 93 -19.30 4.88 13.12
C THR A 93 -19.53 4.71 14.62
N ILE A 94 -18.64 5.23 15.47
CA ILE A 94 -18.80 5.23 16.93
C ILE A 94 -19.99 6.07 17.36
N ASN A 95 -20.18 7.27 16.78
CA ASN A 95 -21.34 8.13 17.05
C ASN A 95 -22.65 7.37 16.80
N MET A 96 -22.76 6.66 15.68
CA MET A 96 -23.93 5.85 15.35
C MET A 96 -24.10 4.65 16.30
N GLY A 97 -23.00 4.01 16.71
CA GLY A 97 -23.03 2.95 17.72
C GLY A 97 -23.54 3.43 19.07
N ASP A 98 -23.15 4.65 19.47
CA ASP A 98 -23.57 5.29 20.72
C ASP A 98 -25.07 5.66 20.67
N VAL A 99 -25.50 6.34 19.61
CA VAL A 99 -26.92 6.73 19.40
C VAL A 99 -27.85 5.51 19.32
N SER A 100 -27.39 4.41 18.72
CA SER A 100 -28.18 3.18 18.59
C SER A 100 -28.05 2.22 19.78
N GLY A 101 -27.29 2.57 20.82
CA GLY A 101 -27.07 1.72 22.00
C GLY A 101 -26.30 0.42 21.71
N ASN A 102 -25.61 0.32 20.57
CA ASN A 102 -24.89 -0.87 20.12
C ASN A 102 -23.37 -0.65 20.07
N LEU A 103 -22.83 0.23 20.91
CA LEU A 103 -21.43 0.65 20.87
C LEU A 103 -20.43 -0.52 20.91
N ASN A 104 -20.68 -1.55 21.74
CA ASN A 104 -19.79 -2.72 21.84
C ASN A 104 -19.67 -3.45 20.49
N LYS A 105 -20.81 -3.72 19.82
CA LYS A 105 -20.83 -4.36 18.49
C LYS A 105 -20.14 -3.48 17.45
N THR A 106 -20.31 -2.17 17.56
CA THR A 106 -19.68 -1.20 16.66
C THR A 106 -18.16 -1.18 16.80
N ILE A 107 -17.64 -1.20 18.03
CA ILE A 107 -16.19 -1.26 18.29
C ILE A 107 -15.60 -2.58 17.78
N ASP A 108 -16.30 -3.70 18.00
CA ASP A 108 -15.90 -5.01 17.48
C ASP A 108 -15.81 -5.01 15.95
N ARG A 109 -16.82 -4.45 15.29
CA ARG A 109 -16.84 -4.32 13.83
C ARG A 109 -15.71 -3.44 13.31
N ILE A 110 -15.36 -2.35 14.01
CA ILE A 110 -14.21 -1.51 13.66
C ILE A 110 -12.91 -2.32 13.78
N ALA A 111 -12.77 -3.16 14.81
CA ALA A 111 -11.60 -4.02 14.97
C ALA A 111 -11.48 -5.03 13.81
N ASP A 112 -12.58 -5.74 13.49
CA ASP A 112 -12.66 -6.66 12.37
C ASP A 112 -12.28 -6.01 11.03
N ASP A 113 -12.83 -4.83 10.75
CA ASP A 113 -12.56 -4.11 9.50
C ASP A 113 -11.07 -3.72 9.41
N LEU A 114 -10.46 -3.25 10.50
CA LEU A 114 -9.05 -2.89 10.54
C LEU A 114 -8.13 -4.11 10.39
N GLU A 115 -8.50 -5.26 10.96
CA GLU A 115 -7.77 -6.52 10.83
C GLU A 115 -7.84 -7.06 9.40
N LYS A 116 -9.05 -7.17 8.82
CA LYS A 116 -9.24 -7.61 7.43
C LYS A 116 -8.53 -6.70 6.43
N ASP A 117 -8.50 -5.40 6.68
CA ASP A 117 -7.73 -4.46 5.85
C ASP A 117 -6.22 -4.74 5.95
N ASP A 118 -5.72 -5.08 7.14
CA ASP A 118 -4.32 -5.42 7.38
C ASP A 118 -3.91 -6.74 6.76
N GLU A 119 -4.73 -7.77 6.91
CA GLU A 119 -4.54 -9.06 6.25
C GLU A 119 -4.51 -8.92 4.73
N LEU A 120 -5.48 -8.22 4.14
CA LEU A 120 -5.52 -7.99 2.69
C LEU A 120 -4.23 -7.28 2.20
N ALA A 121 -3.82 -6.23 2.91
CA ALA A 121 -2.62 -5.49 2.56
C ALA A 121 -1.33 -6.31 2.80
N LYS A 122 -1.25 -7.11 3.86
CA LYS A 122 -0.14 -8.01 4.13
C LYS A 122 -0.03 -9.07 3.05
N LYS A 123 -1.15 -9.64 2.63
CA LYS A 123 -1.23 -10.65 1.57
C LYS A 123 -0.71 -10.14 0.24
N VAL A 124 -1.14 -8.94 -0.16
CA VAL A 124 -0.64 -8.30 -1.39
C VAL A 124 0.86 -7.98 -1.25
N LYS A 125 1.30 -7.50 -0.08
CA LYS A 125 2.72 -7.19 0.15
C LYS A 125 3.61 -8.42 0.20
N SER A 126 3.20 -9.49 0.86
CA SER A 126 3.99 -10.70 1.03
C SER A 126 4.20 -11.41 -0.31
N ALA A 127 3.18 -11.44 -1.17
CA ALA A 127 3.29 -11.97 -2.52
C ALA A 127 4.28 -11.19 -3.41
N LEU A 128 4.49 -9.90 -3.12
CA LEU A 128 5.46 -9.05 -3.82
C LEU A 128 6.84 -9.00 -3.15
N ALA A 129 6.97 -9.51 -1.93
CA ALA A 129 8.21 -9.46 -1.18
C ALA A 129 9.29 -10.35 -1.79
N TYR A 130 8.94 -11.58 -2.17
CA TYR A 130 9.89 -12.51 -2.81
C TYR A 130 10.45 -11.97 -4.14
N PRO A 131 9.62 -11.51 -5.10
CA PRO A 131 10.10 -10.87 -6.33
C PRO A 131 11.09 -9.73 -6.07
N LEU A 132 10.81 -8.90 -5.06
CA LEU A 132 11.68 -7.78 -4.73
C LEU A 132 13.07 -8.24 -4.26
N VAL A 133 13.13 -9.26 -3.42
CA VAL A 133 14.42 -9.83 -2.95
C VAL A 133 15.22 -10.38 -4.12
N VAL A 134 14.61 -11.16 -5.01
CA VAL A 134 15.29 -11.73 -6.17
C VAL A 134 15.82 -10.64 -7.10
N VAL A 135 15.03 -9.60 -7.38
CA VAL A 135 15.48 -8.47 -8.19
C VAL A 135 16.64 -7.73 -7.53
N ILE A 136 16.62 -7.53 -6.21
CA ILE A 136 17.73 -6.89 -5.49
C ILE A 136 19.01 -7.73 -5.61
N VAL A 137 18.93 -9.05 -5.41
CA VAL A 137 20.07 -9.96 -5.54
C VAL A 137 20.58 -9.98 -6.99
N MET A 138 19.68 -10.06 -7.97
CA MET A 138 20.02 -10.01 -9.40
C MET A 138 20.78 -8.73 -9.74
N LEU A 139 20.28 -7.57 -9.32
CA LEU A 139 20.95 -6.29 -9.54
C LEU A 139 22.31 -6.24 -8.84
N ALA A 140 22.43 -6.76 -7.62
CA ALA A 140 23.71 -6.82 -6.90
C ALA A 140 24.75 -7.66 -7.66
N VAL A 141 24.35 -8.82 -8.19
CA VAL A 141 25.22 -9.68 -9.02
C VAL A 141 25.64 -8.96 -10.30
N VAL A 142 24.70 -8.33 -11.01
CA VAL A 142 24.98 -7.54 -12.23
C VAL A 142 25.98 -6.42 -11.94
N PHE A 143 25.73 -5.60 -10.91
CA PHE A 143 26.64 -4.52 -10.55
C PHE A 143 28.00 -5.04 -10.12
N GLY A 144 28.07 -6.14 -9.36
CA GLY A 144 29.33 -6.79 -9.00
C GLY A 144 30.14 -7.21 -10.22
N LEU A 145 29.50 -7.85 -11.19
CA LEU A 145 30.11 -8.25 -12.45
C LEU A 145 30.64 -7.03 -13.24
N MET A 146 29.82 -5.97 -13.36
CA MET A 146 30.20 -4.76 -14.10
C MET A 146 31.33 -3.97 -13.43
N PHE A 147 31.34 -3.84 -12.11
CA PHE A 147 32.34 -3.02 -11.42
C PHE A 147 33.65 -3.73 -11.12
N TYR A 148 33.66 -5.05 -11.03
CA TYR A 148 34.84 -5.81 -10.59
C TYR A 148 35.35 -6.80 -11.64
N ILE A 149 34.47 -7.58 -12.27
CA ILE A 149 34.89 -8.69 -13.14
C ILE A 149 35.20 -8.21 -14.56
N LEU A 150 34.30 -7.44 -15.16
CA LEU A 150 34.46 -6.94 -16.53
C LEU A 150 35.72 -6.06 -16.73
N PRO A 151 36.11 -5.17 -15.80
CA PRO A 151 37.35 -4.40 -15.94
C PRO A 151 38.60 -5.27 -15.97
N GLY A 152 38.63 -6.37 -15.21
CA GLY A 152 39.74 -7.33 -15.25
C GLY A 152 39.89 -7.97 -16.63
N ILE A 153 38.77 -8.32 -17.27
CA ILE A 153 38.77 -8.87 -18.64
C ILE A 153 39.25 -7.82 -19.65
N GLU A 154 38.86 -6.55 -19.49
CA GLU A 154 39.36 -5.46 -20.33
C GLU A 154 40.89 -5.35 -20.30
N THR A 155 41.49 -5.47 -19.10
CA THR A 155 42.95 -5.42 -18.96
C THR A 155 43.66 -6.60 -19.63
N LEU A 156 43.07 -7.80 -19.55
CA LEU A 156 43.58 -8.97 -20.25
C LEU A 156 43.56 -8.73 -21.77
N TYR A 157 42.44 -8.20 -22.29
CA TYR A 157 42.29 -7.93 -23.72
C TYR A 157 43.22 -6.86 -24.27
N LYS A 158 43.52 -5.81 -23.52
CA LYS A 158 44.50 -4.80 -23.94
C LYS A 158 45.90 -5.39 -24.15
N GLY A 159 46.19 -6.54 -23.54
CA GLY A 159 47.45 -7.27 -23.75
C GLY A 159 47.48 -8.14 -25.01
N PHE A 160 46.35 -8.38 -25.66
CA PHE A 160 46.24 -9.19 -26.87
C PHE A 160 45.76 -8.31 -28.03
N GLU A 161 46.50 -8.22 -29.14
CA GLU A 161 46.14 -7.42 -30.34
C GLU A 161 44.99 -8.04 -31.16
N THR A 162 43.95 -8.51 -30.48
CA THR A 162 42.86 -9.32 -31.05
C THR A 162 41.54 -8.55 -31.04
N THR A 163 40.71 -8.81 -32.03
CA THR A 163 39.40 -8.16 -32.15
C THR A 163 38.42 -8.73 -31.14
N VAL A 164 37.97 -7.90 -30.20
CA VAL A 164 36.94 -8.27 -29.21
C VAL A 164 35.60 -8.56 -29.91
N PRO A 165 34.92 -9.68 -29.61
CA PRO A 165 33.57 -9.96 -30.11
C PRO A 165 32.58 -8.84 -29.79
N GLN A 166 31.65 -8.55 -30.71
CA GLN A 166 30.64 -7.49 -30.54
C GLN A 166 29.86 -7.51 -29.20
N PRO A 167 29.33 -8.65 -28.70
CA PRO A 167 28.60 -8.65 -27.43
C PRO A 167 29.48 -8.25 -26.24
N THR A 168 30.75 -8.67 -26.24
CA THR A 168 31.74 -8.29 -25.23
C THR A 168 32.10 -6.80 -25.36
N LYS A 169 32.22 -6.26 -26.57
CA LYS A 169 32.52 -4.85 -26.82
C LYS A 169 31.46 -3.91 -26.24
N SER A 170 30.17 -4.22 -26.40
CA SER A 170 29.09 -3.41 -25.81
C SER A 170 29.08 -3.45 -24.27
N LEU A 171 29.37 -4.61 -23.69
CA LEU A 171 29.44 -4.78 -22.24
C LEU A 171 30.65 -4.07 -21.63
N LEU A 172 31.81 -4.15 -22.28
CA LEU A 172 33.02 -3.41 -21.89
C LEU A 172 32.82 -1.90 -22.01
N ALA A 173 32.18 -1.40 -23.07
CA ALA A 173 31.87 0.03 -23.21
C ALA A 173 30.95 0.53 -22.08
N THR A 174 29.92 -0.25 -21.73
CA THR A 174 29.00 0.08 -20.65
C THR A 174 29.71 0.03 -19.28
N SER A 175 30.54 -0.99 -19.06
CA SER A 175 31.38 -1.13 -17.87
C SER A 175 32.38 0.03 -17.73
N ALA A 176 33.08 0.39 -18.80
CA ALA A 176 34.04 1.50 -18.83
C ALA A 176 33.35 2.85 -18.52
N PHE A 177 32.15 3.08 -19.06
CA PHE A 177 31.34 4.26 -18.71
C PHE A 177 30.98 4.27 -17.22
N MET A 178 30.55 3.14 -16.67
CA MET A 178 30.16 3.04 -15.26
C MET A 178 31.34 3.15 -14.29
N THR A 179 32.49 2.57 -14.64
CA THR A 179 33.70 2.53 -13.79
C THR A 179 34.50 3.83 -13.83
N SER A 180 34.56 4.53 -14.97
CA SER A 180 35.18 5.86 -15.07
C SER A 180 34.39 6.93 -14.32
N ASN A 181 33.08 6.74 -14.18
CA ASN A 181 32.15 7.72 -13.59
C ASN A 181 31.41 7.19 -12.36
N LYS A 182 32.04 6.37 -11.50
CA LYS A 182 31.40 5.72 -10.33
C LYS A 182 30.58 6.68 -9.47
N ILE A 183 31.17 7.83 -9.14
CA ILE A 183 30.52 8.85 -8.30
C ILE A 183 29.33 9.48 -9.07
N SER A 184 29.52 9.83 -10.34
CA SER A 184 28.46 10.42 -11.17
C SER A 184 27.29 9.46 -11.39
N VAL A 185 27.54 8.16 -11.58
CA VAL A 185 26.49 7.14 -11.72
C VAL A 185 25.70 6.97 -10.42
N LEU A 186 26.39 6.96 -9.27
CA LEU A 186 25.72 6.85 -7.97
C LEU A 186 24.91 8.11 -7.64
N ILE A 187 25.44 9.30 -7.96
CA ILE A 187 24.72 10.57 -7.85
C ILE A 187 23.52 10.58 -8.80
N ALA A 188 23.69 10.17 -10.06
CA ALA A 188 22.59 10.10 -11.02
C ALA A 188 21.48 9.16 -10.54
N GLY A 189 21.83 7.99 -10.01
CA GLY A 189 20.87 7.07 -9.40
C GLY A 189 20.13 7.69 -8.21
N ALA A 190 20.85 8.38 -7.32
CA ALA A 190 20.26 9.08 -6.18
C ALA A 190 19.34 10.24 -6.63
N VAL A 191 19.72 10.99 -7.67
CA VAL A 191 18.93 12.08 -8.26
C VAL A 191 17.67 11.52 -8.92
N ILE A 192 17.76 10.44 -9.69
CA ILE A 192 16.60 9.77 -10.28
C ILE A 192 15.65 9.30 -9.19
N LEU A 193 16.16 8.65 -8.14
CA LEU A 193 15.34 8.22 -7.01
C LEU A 193 14.67 9.41 -6.31
N ALA A 194 15.41 10.49 -6.05
CA ALA A 194 14.87 11.71 -5.45
C ALA A 194 13.78 12.34 -6.34
N LEU A 195 14.01 12.41 -7.66
CA LEU A 195 13.05 12.92 -8.63
C LEU A 195 11.77 12.08 -8.65
N ILE A 196 11.90 10.75 -8.67
CA ILE A 196 10.77 9.82 -8.57
C ILE A 196 9.98 10.09 -7.28
N LEU A 197 10.66 10.18 -6.13
CA LEU A 197 10.02 10.47 -4.83
C LEU A 197 9.32 11.84 -4.81
N ILE A 198 9.87 12.84 -5.50
CA ILE A 198 9.24 14.17 -5.65
C ILE A 198 8.01 14.07 -6.57
N LEU A 199 8.10 13.38 -7.70
CA LEU A 199 6.99 13.17 -8.64
C LEU A 199 5.81 12.47 -7.94
N PHE A 200 6.06 11.53 -7.03
CA PHE A 200 5.02 10.90 -6.21
C PHE A 200 4.30 11.86 -5.25
N LYS A 201 4.89 13.01 -4.90
CA LYS A 201 4.24 14.04 -4.07
C LYS A 201 3.35 14.99 -4.89
N ILE A 202 3.63 15.15 -6.18
CA ILE A 202 2.86 16.04 -7.06
C ILE A 202 1.52 15.36 -7.40
N LYS A 203 0.40 16.00 -7.04
CA LYS A 203 -0.96 15.43 -7.22
C LYS A 203 -1.24 14.97 -8.65
N LYS A 204 -0.87 15.76 -9.67
CA LYS A 204 -1.08 15.44 -11.09
C LYS A 204 -0.29 14.19 -11.51
N CYS A 205 1.01 14.14 -11.19
CA CYS A 205 1.87 13.00 -11.50
C CYS A 205 1.39 11.74 -10.79
N ARG A 206 1.03 11.84 -9.50
CA ARG A 206 0.48 10.73 -8.74
C ARG A 206 -0.83 10.20 -9.34
N TYR A 207 -1.72 11.09 -9.81
CA TYR A 207 -2.94 10.68 -10.51
C TYR A 207 -2.62 9.92 -11.81
N LEU A 208 -1.70 10.44 -12.63
CA LEU A 208 -1.28 9.78 -13.87
C LEU A 208 -0.66 8.40 -13.61
N LEU A 209 0.21 8.29 -12.60
CA LEU A 209 0.78 7.01 -12.18
C LEU A 209 -0.31 6.03 -11.70
N HIS A 210 -1.24 6.49 -10.87
CA HIS A 210 -2.38 5.68 -10.46
C HIS A 210 -3.24 5.23 -11.65
N ALA A 211 -3.44 6.08 -12.65
CA ALA A 211 -4.17 5.72 -13.87
C ALA A 211 -3.40 4.71 -14.74
N LEU A 212 -2.08 4.86 -14.84
CA LEU A 212 -1.22 3.94 -15.59
C LEU A 212 -1.19 2.56 -14.92
N LEU A 213 -1.02 2.51 -13.59
CA LEU A 213 -1.01 1.27 -12.82
C LEU A 213 -2.30 0.45 -13.00
N LEU A 214 -3.45 1.11 -13.16
CA LEU A 214 -4.74 0.44 -13.41
C LEU A 214 -4.84 -0.21 -14.80
N LYS A 215 -3.96 0.16 -15.75
CA LYS A 215 -3.91 -0.38 -17.11
C LYS A 215 -2.88 -1.49 -17.29
N ILE A 216 -1.98 -1.71 -16.32
CA ILE A 216 -0.96 -2.76 -16.41
C ILE A 216 -1.67 -4.12 -16.43
N PRO A 217 -1.36 -5.02 -17.39
CA PRO A 217 -1.91 -6.37 -17.38
C PRO A 217 -1.60 -7.09 -16.07
N ILE A 218 -2.52 -7.95 -15.61
CA ILE A 218 -2.41 -8.73 -14.36
C ILE A 218 -2.47 -7.83 -13.09
N PHE A 219 -1.53 -6.91 -12.90
CA PHE A 219 -1.47 -6.02 -11.72
C PHE A 219 -2.60 -4.98 -11.69
N GLY A 220 -2.99 -4.43 -12.83
CA GLY A 220 -4.04 -3.43 -12.91
C GLY A 220 -5.38 -3.97 -12.43
N GLN A 221 -5.69 -5.24 -12.73
CA GLN A 221 -6.90 -5.89 -12.24
C GLN A 221 -6.85 -6.14 -10.72
N LEU A 222 -5.69 -6.57 -10.20
CA LEU A 222 -5.48 -6.70 -8.75
C LEU A 222 -5.70 -5.36 -8.03
N ILE A 223 -5.15 -4.27 -8.58
CA ILE A 223 -5.29 -2.92 -8.00
C ILE A 223 -6.76 -2.48 -8.05
N LYS A 224 -7.49 -2.72 -9.15
CA LYS A 224 -8.91 -2.40 -9.22
C LYS A 224 -9.71 -3.13 -8.14
N GLU A 225 -9.56 -4.44 -8.04
CA GLU A 225 -10.29 -5.26 -7.07
C GLU A 225 -9.93 -4.92 -5.63
N TYR A 226 -8.65 -4.64 -5.34
CA TYR A 226 -8.22 -4.14 -4.03
C TYR A 226 -8.94 -2.84 -3.64
N ASN A 227 -9.10 -1.89 -4.56
CA ASN A 227 -9.82 -0.64 -4.28
C ASN A 227 -11.35 -0.88 -4.15
N LEU A 228 -11.92 -1.81 -4.91
CA LEU A 228 -13.33 -2.21 -4.77
C LEU A 228 -13.62 -2.85 -3.42
N ILE A 229 -12.74 -3.73 -2.91
CA ILE A 229 -12.88 -4.32 -1.57
C ILE A 229 -12.90 -3.22 -0.50
N LEU A 230 -11.95 -2.29 -0.53
CA LEU A 230 -11.90 -1.20 0.46
C LEU A 230 -13.16 -0.33 0.45
N PHE A 231 -13.71 -0.08 -0.74
CA PHE A 231 -14.92 0.71 -0.89
C PHE A 231 -16.16 -0.07 -0.41
N PHE A 232 -16.37 -1.29 -0.89
CA PHE A 232 -17.55 -2.09 -0.57
C PHE A 232 -17.56 -2.62 0.86
N ARG A 233 -16.42 -3.01 1.43
CA ARG A 233 -16.32 -3.37 2.86
C ARG A 233 -16.70 -2.18 3.75
N SER A 234 -16.25 -0.98 3.39
CA SER A 234 -16.66 0.23 4.10
C SER A 234 -18.16 0.48 3.98
N LEU A 235 -18.75 0.33 2.79
CA LEU A 235 -20.20 0.46 2.61
C LEU A 235 -20.99 -0.59 3.39
N GLU A 236 -20.56 -1.84 3.33
CA GLU A 236 -21.15 -2.95 4.08
C GLU A 236 -21.18 -2.64 5.58
N SER A 237 -20.07 -2.13 6.11
CA SER A 237 -19.95 -1.77 7.51
C SER A 237 -20.90 -0.65 7.91
N LEU A 238 -20.93 0.42 7.12
CA LEU A 238 -21.78 1.58 7.38
C LEU A 238 -23.28 1.22 7.24
N PHE A 239 -23.66 0.39 6.26
CA PHE A 239 -25.03 -0.09 6.09
C PHE A 239 -25.48 -1.01 7.21
N SER A 240 -24.59 -1.88 7.69
CA SER A 240 -24.89 -2.73 8.84
C SER A 240 -25.10 -1.92 10.12
N SER A 241 -24.52 -0.72 10.20
CA SER A 241 -24.74 0.27 11.27
C SER A 241 -25.93 1.21 11.01
N GLY A 242 -26.75 0.96 9.99
CA GLY A 242 -27.95 1.76 9.69
C GLY A 242 -27.68 3.13 9.06
N ILE A 243 -26.47 3.39 8.57
CA ILE A 243 -26.13 4.66 7.94
C ILE A 243 -26.74 4.73 6.53
N SER A 244 -27.33 5.89 6.21
CA SER A 244 -27.96 6.13 4.90
C SER A 244 -26.96 5.99 3.74
N ILE A 245 -27.44 5.61 2.55
CA ILE A 245 -26.61 5.42 1.34
C ILE A 245 -25.74 6.62 1.00
N ILE A 246 -26.29 7.82 1.12
CA ILE A 246 -25.60 9.08 0.79
C ILE A 246 -24.43 9.32 1.74
N GLN A 247 -24.68 9.20 3.05
CA GLN A 247 -23.65 9.37 4.07
C GLN A 247 -22.60 8.25 3.99
N ALA A 248 -23.04 7.00 3.77
CA ALA A 248 -22.14 5.86 3.69
C ALA A 248 -21.15 6.01 2.53
N VAL A 249 -21.60 6.46 1.35
CA VAL A 249 -20.72 6.69 0.19
C VAL A 249 -19.75 7.87 0.44
N GLU A 250 -20.22 8.96 1.07
CA GLU A 250 -19.37 10.10 1.47
C GLU A 250 -18.24 9.69 2.43
N ILE A 251 -18.52 8.73 3.30
CA ILE A 251 -17.54 8.17 4.24
C ILE A 251 -16.63 7.16 3.52
N ALA A 252 -17.21 6.21 2.79
CA ALA A 252 -16.50 5.11 2.13
C ALA A 252 -15.54 5.58 1.04
N LYS A 253 -15.79 6.71 0.35
CA LYS A 253 -14.83 7.25 -0.64
C LYS A 253 -13.46 7.57 -0.04
N LYS A 254 -13.38 7.78 1.28
CA LYS A 254 -12.14 8.10 2.01
C LYS A 254 -11.28 6.86 2.30
N THR A 255 -11.83 5.64 2.20
CA THR A 255 -11.07 4.39 2.42
C THR A 255 -10.21 4.03 1.21
N THR A 256 -10.61 4.46 0.03
CA THR A 256 -9.90 4.17 -1.22
C THR A 256 -8.63 5.01 -1.32
N LYS A 257 -7.49 4.39 -1.67
CA LYS A 257 -6.19 5.10 -1.75
C LYS A 257 -5.86 5.59 -3.16
N ASN A 258 -6.38 4.93 -4.20
CA ASN A 258 -6.16 5.30 -5.59
C ASN A 258 -6.91 6.60 -5.94
N ASP A 259 -6.18 7.59 -6.46
CA ASP A 259 -6.75 8.92 -6.75
C ASP A 259 -7.74 8.92 -7.92
N VAL A 260 -7.66 7.94 -8.83
CA VAL A 260 -8.64 7.76 -9.92
C VAL A 260 -9.99 7.36 -9.34
N TYR A 261 -10.01 6.41 -8.41
CA TYR A 261 -11.21 6.02 -7.68
C TYR A 261 -11.74 7.17 -6.81
N LYS A 262 -10.87 7.88 -6.07
CA LYS A 262 -11.30 9.04 -5.27
C LYS A 262 -12.00 10.09 -6.12
N LYS A 263 -11.47 10.40 -7.31
CA LYS A 263 -12.09 11.36 -8.21
C LYS A 263 -13.46 10.89 -8.67
N ALA A 264 -13.58 9.63 -9.12
CA ALA A 264 -14.86 9.05 -9.52
C ALA A 264 -15.89 9.03 -8.37
N LEU A 265 -15.50 8.56 -7.19
CA LEU A 265 -16.36 8.52 -6.00
C LEU A 265 -16.70 9.91 -5.44
N THR A 266 -15.92 10.94 -5.76
CA THR A 266 -16.27 12.32 -5.40
C THR A 266 -17.33 12.88 -6.33
N SER A 267 -17.30 12.51 -7.62
CA SER A 267 -18.30 12.97 -8.60
C SER A 267 -19.68 12.32 -8.45
N ILE A 268 -19.81 11.19 -7.75
CA ILE A 268 -21.11 10.51 -7.59
C ILE A 268 -22.00 11.10 -6.49
N ASN A 269 -21.43 11.78 -5.50
CA ASN A 269 -22.21 12.26 -4.34
C ASN A 269 -23.31 13.28 -4.71
N PRO A 270 -23.06 14.28 -5.58
CA PRO A 270 -24.12 15.19 -6.02
C PRO A 270 -25.27 14.48 -6.75
N VAL A 271 -24.97 13.38 -7.44
CA VAL A 271 -25.95 12.61 -8.21
C VAL A 271 -26.78 11.71 -7.29
N LEU A 272 -26.16 11.09 -6.29
CA LEU A 272 -26.87 10.35 -5.24
C LEU A 272 -27.82 11.24 -4.43
N LEU A 273 -27.43 12.49 -4.16
CA LEU A 273 -28.27 13.48 -3.47
C LEU A 273 -29.54 13.84 -4.26
N GLN A 274 -29.54 13.67 -5.58
CA GLN A 274 -30.70 13.87 -6.44
C GLN A 274 -31.64 12.66 -6.47
N GLY A 275 -31.34 11.59 -5.71
CA GLY A 275 -32.15 10.38 -5.64
C GLY A 275 -31.87 9.37 -6.75
N VAL A 276 -30.83 9.58 -7.56
CA VAL A 276 -30.42 8.60 -8.58
C VAL A 276 -29.87 7.34 -7.87
N PRO A 277 -30.27 6.13 -8.28
CA PRO A 277 -29.76 4.88 -7.70
C PRO A 277 -28.23 4.78 -7.79
N LEU A 278 -27.60 4.11 -6.82
CA LEU A 278 -26.15 3.88 -6.78
C LEU A 278 -25.69 3.07 -7.99
N SER A 279 -26.48 2.07 -8.44
CA SER A 279 -26.14 1.29 -9.64
C SER A 279 -25.98 2.17 -10.88
N GLU A 280 -26.89 3.13 -11.08
CA GLU A 280 -26.87 4.08 -12.19
C GLU A 280 -25.78 5.15 -12.00
N THR A 281 -25.55 5.57 -10.75
CA THR A 281 -24.53 6.56 -10.45
C THR A 281 -23.10 6.05 -10.69
N LEU A 282 -22.88 4.73 -10.56
CA LEU A 282 -21.60 4.09 -10.88
C LEU A 282 -21.42 3.78 -12.38
N ALA A 283 -22.50 3.80 -13.17
CA ALA A 283 -22.50 3.43 -14.58
C ALA A 283 -21.54 4.23 -15.48
N PRO A 284 -21.32 5.55 -15.27
CA PRO A 284 -20.37 6.34 -16.06
C PRO A 284 -18.90 5.92 -15.93
N PHE A 285 -18.57 5.00 -15.01
CA PHE A 285 -17.20 4.59 -14.71
C PHE A 285 -16.95 3.08 -14.95
N PRO A 286 -17.24 2.53 -16.15
CA PRO A 286 -17.19 1.09 -16.40
C PRO A 286 -15.80 0.47 -16.25
N SER A 287 -14.74 1.28 -16.39
CA SER A 287 -13.34 0.83 -16.22
C SER A 287 -12.93 0.60 -14.76
N LEU A 288 -13.66 1.22 -13.81
CA LEU A 288 -13.45 1.13 -12.36
C LEU A 288 -14.51 0.24 -11.71
N PHE A 289 -15.76 0.37 -12.14
CA PHE A 289 -16.89 -0.42 -11.66
C PHE A 289 -17.44 -1.26 -12.81
N PRO A 290 -16.96 -2.51 -12.99
CA PRO A 290 -17.43 -3.42 -14.03
C PRO A 290 -18.97 -3.55 -14.07
N ILE A 291 -19.51 -3.75 -15.28
CA ILE A 291 -20.96 -3.83 -15.52
C ILE A 291 -21.66 -4.89 -14.66
N GLN A 292 -20.96 -5.99 -14.34
CA GLN A 292 -21.47 -7.05 -13.48
C GLN A 292 -21.80 -6.52 -12.08
N ILE A 293 -20.94 -5.66 -11.51
CA ILE A 293 -21.14 -5.06 -10.20
C ILE A 293 -22.37 -4.15 -10.24
N GLN A 294 -22.48 -3.30 -11.27
CA GLN A 294 -23.60 -2.36 -11.41
C GLN A 294 -24.94 -3.11 -11.46
N ARG A 295 -24.99 -4.22 -12.21
CA ARG A 295 -26.19 -5.09 -12.29
C ARG A 295 -26.53 -5.74 -10.96
N ILE A 296 -25.52 -6.26 -10.25
CA ILE A 296 -25.73 -6.88 -8.93
C ILE A 296 -26.26 -5.84 -7.94
N ILE A 297 -25.68 -4.63 -7.90
CA ILE A 297 -26.17 -3.52 -7.06
C ILE A 297 -27.62 -3.17 -7.43
N LYS A 298 -27.94 -3.05 -8.73
CA LYS A 298 -29.29 -2.73 -9.20
C LYS A 298 -30.33 -3.72 -8.66
N VAL A 299 -30.04 -5.02 -8.72
CA VAL A 299 -30.91 -6.06 -8.15
C VAL A 299 -31.04 -5.89 -6.64
N GLY A 300 -29.95 -5.58 -5.94
CA GLY A 300 -29.95 -5.30 -4.51
C GLY A 300 -30.81 -4.09 -4.12
N GLU A 301 -30.77 -3.02 -4.93
CA GLU A 301 -31.59 -1.82 -4.75
C GLU A 301 -33.08 -2.13 -4.98
N GLN A 302 -33.42 -2.80 -6.09
CA GLN A 302 -34.80 -3.14 -6.44
C GLN A 302 -35.45 -4.11 -5.45
N THR A 303 -34.66 -5.00 -4.85
CA THR A 303 -35.15 -6.00 -3.89
C THR A 303 -35.04 -5.53 -2.43
N GLY A 304 -34.51 -4.34 -2.18
CA GLY A 304 -34.26 -3.82 -0.82
C GLY A 304 -33.17 -4.59 -0.06
N LYS A 305 -32.38 -5.43 -0.75
CA LYS A 305 -31.34 -6.30 -0.15
C LYS A 305 -29.93 -5.78 -0.39
N LEU A 306 -29.74 -4.46 -0.43
CA LEU A 306 -28.48 -3.82 -0.77
C LEU A 306 -27.33 -4.21 0.17
N THR A 307 -27.56 -4.29 1.49
CA THR A 307 -26.55 -4.71 2.48
C THR A 307 -25.99 -6.09 2.16
N THR A 308 -26.87 -7.08 1.96
CA THR A 308 -26.46 -8.46 1.62
C THR A 308 -25.79 -8.56 0.25
N THR A 309 -26.19 -7.68 -0.67
CA THR A 309 -25.64 -7.61 -2.02
C THR A 309 -24.21 -7.09 -2.00
N ILE A 310 -23.94 -6.03 -1.24
CA ILE A 310 -22.59 -5.49 -1.05
C ILE A 310 -21.69 -6.50 -0.33
N GLU A 311 -22.19 -7.16 0.71
CA GLU A 311 -21.44 -8.21 1.42
C GLU A 311 -21.01 -9.36 0.47
N ARG A 312 -21.90 -9.77 -0.46
CA ARG A 312 -21.56 -10.76 -1.50
C ARG A 312 -20.51 -10.24 -2.47
N ILE A 313 -20.60 -8.97 -2.88
CA ILE A 313 -19.60 -8.33 -3.76
C ILE A 313 -18.23 -8.29 -3.05
N THR A 314 -18.18 -7.87 -1.79
CA THR A 314 -16.95 -7.80 -0.99
C THR A 314 -16.27 -9.17 -0.93
N ARG A 315 -17.01 -10.22 -0.53
CA ARG A 315 -16.49 -11.60 -0.45
C ARG A 315 -16.02 -12.15 -1.79
N TYR A 316 -16.73 -11.83 -2.88
CA TYR A 316 -16.32 -12.23 -4.22
C TYR A 316 -14.94 -11.64 -4.57
N PHE A 317 -14.75 -10.34 -4.35
CA PHE A 317 -13.48 -9.70 -4.67
C PHE A 317 -12.35 -10.09 -3.72
N GLU A 318 -12.62 -10.34 -2.44
CA GLU A 318 -11.64 -10.91 -1.51
C GLU A 318 -11.10 -12.24 -2.05
N ARG A 319 -11.98 -13.16 -2.45
CA ARG A 319 -11.58 -14.45 -3.06
C ARG A 319 -10.83 -14.26 -4.39
N SER A 320 -11.27 -13.31 -5.21
CA SER A 320 -10.60 -13.01 -6.49
C SER A 320 -9.18 -12.46 -6.27
N VAL A 321 -9.00 -11.51 -5.35
CA VAL A 321 -7.69 -10.97 -4.98
C VAL A 321 -6.81 -12.07 -4.39
N ASP A 322 -7.37 -12.95 -3.57
CA ASP A 322 -6.64 -14.08 -3.01
C ASP A 322 -6.09 -15.02 -4.09
N TYR A 323 -6.93 -15.40 -5.05
CA TYR A 323 -6.54 -16.22 -6.19
C TYR A 323 -5.45 -15.52 -7.03
N LYS A 324 -5.69 -14.27 -7.43
CA LYS A 324 -4.77 -13.51 -8.28
C LYS A 324 -3.43 -13.27 -7.62
N THR A 325 -3.42 -13.03 -6.32
CA THR A 325 -2.18 -12.82 -5.57
C THR A 325 -1.32 -14.09 -5.62
N ARG A 326 -1.93 -15.27 -5.52
CA ARG A 326 -1.22 -16.56 -5.69
C ARG A 326 -0.74 -16.77 -7.12
N THR A 327 -1.60 -16.51 -8.11
CA THR A 327 -1.23 -16.62 -9.54
C THR A 327 -0.08 -15.69 -9.92
N ILE A 328 -0.09 -14.45 -9.42
CA ILE A 328 0.99 -13.49 -9.63
C ILE A 328 2.28 -14.02 -9.03
N ALA A 329 2.24 -14.50 -7.79
CA ALA A 329 3.42 -15.07 -7.14
C ALA A 329 3.99 -16.26 -7.93
N SER A 330 3.14 -17.18 -8.41
CA SER A 330 3.59 -18.36 -9.17
C SER A 330 4.10 -18.04 -10.58
N LEU A 331 3.60 -16.98 -11.22
CA LEU A 331 4.06 -16.58 -12.56
C LEU A 331 5.33 -15.75 -12.53
N ILE A 332 5.55 -14.98 -11.46
CA ILE A 332 6.75 -14.13 -11.35
C ILE A 332 8.02 -14.99 -11.28
N GLU A 333 7.99 -16.13 -10.59
CA GLU A 333 9.18 -16.98 -10.44
C GLU A 333 9.74 -17.48 -11.80
N PRO A 334 8.95 -18.13 -12.70
CA PRO A 334 9.42 -18.49 -14.03
C PRO A 334 9.94 -17.31 -14.85
N ILE A 335 9.26 -16.16 -14.77
CA ILE A 335 9.68 -14.95 -15.50
C ILE A 335 11.05 -14.48 -14.99
N LEU A 336 11.26 -14.45 -13.67
CA LEU A 336 12.54 -14.08 -13.07
C LEU A 336 13.65 -15.07 -13.44
N MET A 337 13.35 -16.38 -13.47
CA MET A 337 14.31 -17.40 -13.88
C MET A 337 14.73 -17.25 -15.33
N VAL A 338 13.80 -16.98 -16.25
CA VAL A 338 14.12 -16.71 -17.66
C VAL A 338 14.97 -15.45 -17.79
N ILE A 339 14.61 -14.36 -17.11
CA ILE A 339 15.39 -13.12 -17.12
C ILE A 339 16.80 -13.37 -16.59
N LEU A 340 16.93 -14.11 -15.48
CA LEU A 340 18.21 -14.45 -14.88
C LEU A 340 19.06 -15.32 -15.82
N ALA A 341 18.46 -16.33 -16.45
CA ALA A 341 19.14 -17.20 -17.39
C ALA A 341 19.65 -16.44 -18.61
N VAL A 342 18.83 -15.56 -19.19
CA VAL A 342 19.25 -14.69 -20.31
C VAL A 342 20.36 -13.74 -19.88
N LEU A 343 20.24 -13.14 -18.70
CA LEU A 343 21.22 -12.18 -18.19
C LEU A 343 22.57 -12.85 -17.90
N VAL A 344 22.56 -13.94 -17.12
CA VAL A 344 23.78 -14.69 -16.77
C VAL A 344 24.37 -15.34 -18.02
N GLY A 345 23.54 -15.90 -18.91
CA GLY A 345 23.98 -16.48 -20.17
C GLY A 345 24.66 -15.46 -21.08
N THR A 346 24.09 -14.25 -21.21
CA THR A 346 24.71 -13.16 -21.98
C THR A 346 26.07 -12.80 -21.40
N ILE A 347 26.17 -12.67 -20.07
CA ILE A 347 27.44 -12.36 -19.41
C ILE A 347 28.44 -13.50 -19.60
N ALA A 348 28.03 -14.75 -19.41
CA ALA A 348 28.89 -15.91 -19.58
C ALA A 348 29.46 -15.97 -21.01
N VAL A 349 28.61 -15.82 -22.04
CA VAL A 349 29.08 -15.76 -23.44
C VAL A 349 30.06 -14.60 -23.62
N SER A 350 29.75 -13.42 -23.10
CA SER A 350 30.62 -12.25 -23.23
C SER A 350 31.94 -12.35 -22.47
N VAL A 351 32.05 -13.23 -21.48
CA VAL A 351 33.28 -13.47 -20.71
C VAL A 351 34.09 -14.64 -21.29
N PHE A 352 33.43 -15.75 -21.64
CA PHE A 352 34.09 -16.99 -22.07
C PHE A 352 34.43 -17.02 -23.57
N LEU A 353 33.57 -16.49 -24.45
CA LEU A 353 33.86 -16.44 -25.89
C LEU A 353 35.20 -15.73 -26.17
N PRO A 354 35.50 -14.59 -25.52
CA PRO A 354 36.80 -13.98 -25.62
C PRO A 354 37.96 -14.89 -25.17
N LEU A 355 37.88 -15.48 -23.97
CA LEU A 355 38.91 -16.40 -23.45
C LEU A 355 39.20 -17.57 -24.39
N TYR A 356 38.15 -18.13 -25.01
CA TYR A 356 38.28 -19.24 -25.96
C TYR A 356 39.01 -18.83 -27.26
N GLN A 357 38.77 -17.61 -27.76
CA GLN A 357 39.50 -17.08 -28.91
C GLN A 357 40.98 -16.87 -28.61
N LEU A 358 41.31 -16.42 -27.40
CA LEU A 358 42.70 -16.27 -26.97
C LEU A 358 43.42 -17.62 -26.89
N THR A 359 42.76 -18.67 -26.38
CA THR A 359 43.37 -20.01 -26.31
C THR A 359 43.58 -20.66 -27.66
N ASN A 360 42.80 -20.31 -28.69
CA ASN A 360 42.98 -20.83 -30.06
C ASN A 360 44.02 -20.04 -30.88
N LEU A 361 44.55 -18.93 -30.34
CA LEU A 361 45.62 -18.14 -30.96
C LEU A 361 47.02 -18.58 -30.49
N PHE A 362 47.09 -19.33 -29.40
CA PHE A 362 48.25 -20.12 -28.98
C PHE A 362 48.14 -21.53 -29.52
#